data_AF-A0A2P6NY39-F1
#
_entry.id   AF-A0A2P6NY39-F1
#
_cell.length_a   1.000
_cell.length_b   1.000
_cell.length_c   1.000
_cell.angle_alpha   90.00
_cell.angle_beta   90.00
_cell.angle_gamma   90.00
#
_symmetry.space_group_name_H-M   'P 1'
#
loop_
_entity.id
_entity.type
_entity.pdbx_description
1 polymer ?
#
loop_
_entity_poly.entity_id
_entity_poly.type
_entity_poly.pdbx_seq_one_letter_code
_entity_poly.pdbx_strand_id
1 'polypeptide(L)'
;MVSVASYPTPSPYRIQSVYDEACLVCRNKCRDPIAVGRDPHHGDTQLAPSNMSYHVPSRVDHTRNQQKSLRGIQKRKISTRKTSLKKPKPQTTSTTLLQRSTPDIESFNSSPAHSQPATLPTEPSITPSESRHVYVLDTNVLIHNVHQLYQLKRPNTSIVVCQVVMNELYGLCNSQKQQLALDARRTLQSLHHCIRECQQDPWITIESSKEESPELAVKNNDDIILSAAYRKMREGQRVTLVTEDHGLSIKAMMAGVSVINFNQILQDK
;
A
#
# COMPACT_ATOMS: atom_id res chain seq x y z
N MET A 1 -2.89 -39.54 9.23
CA MET A 1 -3.86 -38.45 9.11
C MET A 1 -3.27 -37.23 9.79
N VAL A 2 -2.85 -36.22 9.01
CA VAL A 2 -2.29 -34.97 9.54
C VAL A 2 -3.46 -34.01 9.71
N SER A 3 -3.78 -33.67 10.97
CA SER A 3 -4.81 -32.68 11.29
C SER A 3 -4.30 -31.31 10.85
N VAL A 4 -4.89 -30.75 9.79
CA VAL A 4 -4.57 -29.40 9.32
C VAL A 4 -5.27 -28.43 10.28
N ALA A 5 -4.50 -27.72 11.10
CA ALA A 5 -5.02 -26.71 12.02
C ALA A 5 -5.73 -25.62 11.21
N SER A 6 -7.02 -25.40 11.45
CA SER A 6 -7.73 -24.25 10.90
C SER A 6 -7.29 -23.01 11.67
N TYR A 7 -6.61 -22.10 10.98
CA TYR A 7 -6.26 -20.81 11.57
C TYR A 7 -7.48 -19.90 11.55
N PRO A 8 -7.78 -19.19 12.65
CA PRO A 8 -8.88 -18.25 12.69
C PRO A 8 -8.61 -17.11 11.71
N THR A 9 -9.50 -16.93 10.74
CA THR A 9 -9.49 -15.75 9.87
C THR A 9 -9.59 -14.48 10.71
N PRO A 10 -8.66 -13.52 10.59
CA PRO A 10 -8.73 -12.28 11.37
C PRO A 10 -10.01 -11.52 11.05
N SER A 11 -10.73 -11.14 12.12
CA SER A 11 -11.99 -10.39 12.01
C SER A 11 -11.76 -9.03 11.32
N PRO A 12 -12.52 -8.72 10.24
CA PRO A 12 -12.35 -7.47 9.48
C PRO A 12 -12.62 -6.21 10.30
N TYR A 13 -13.34 -6.32 11.42
CA TYR A 13 -13.73 -5.20 12.27
C TYR A 13 -12.57 -4.54 13.02
N ARG A 14 -11.44 -5.23 13.24
CA ARG A 14 -10.32 -4.67 14.01
C ARG A 14 -9.51 -3.62 13.23
N ILE A 15 -9.62 -3.63 11.91
CA ILE A 15 -8.89 -2.69 11.05
C ILE A 15 -9.64 -1.35 11.00
N GLN A 16 -10.99 -1.37 10.96
CA GLN A 16 -11.83 -0.17 10.82
C GLN A 16 -11.62 0.88 11.93
N SER A 17 -11.48 0.47 13.20
CA SER A 17 -11.39 1.41 14.33
C SER A 17 -10.14 2.28 14.33
N VAL A 18 -9.06 1.82 13.70
CA VAL A 18 -7.79 2.56 13.60
C VAL A 18 -7.90 3.69 12.56
N TYR A 19 -8.75 3.52 11.54
CA TYR A 19 -8.95 4.52 10.48
C TYR A 19 -9.85 5.67 10.92
N ASP A 20 -10.88 5.41 11.73
CA ASP A 20 -11.81 6.45 12.18
C ASP A 20 -11.12 7.49 13.09
N GLU A 21 -10.22 7.06 13.97
CA GLU A 21 -9.46 7.99 14.83
C GLU A 21 -8.45 8.83 14.04
N ALA A 22 -7.71 8.22 13.10
CA ALA A 22 -6.72 8.95 12.29
C ALA A 22 -7.39 9.99 11.36
N CYS A 23 -8.58 9.68 10.85
CA CYS A 23 -9.36 10.56 10.00
C CYS A 23 -9.94 11.76 10.78
N LEU A 24 -10.34 11.56 12.04
CA LEU A 24 -10.78 12.62 12.95
C LEU A 24 -9.65 13.61 13.30
N VAL A 25 -8.44 13.11 13.54
CA VAL A 25 -7.26 13.95 13.82
C VAL A 25 -6.91 14.84 12.62
N CYS A 26 -7.02 14.32 11.39
CA CYS A 26 -6.79 15.11 10.17
C CYS A 26 -7.91 16.12 9.90
N ARG A 27 -9.18 15.76 10.14
CA ARG A 27 -10.33 16.68 10.01
C ARG A 27 -10.21 17.90 10.94
N ASN A 28 -9.74 17.70 12.17
CA ASN A 28 -9.62 18.79 13.13
C ASN A 28 -8.44 19.74 12.85
N LYS A 29 -7.40 19.28 12.16
CA LYS A 29 -6.25 20.11 11.77
C LYS A 29 -6.40 20.83 10.42
N CYS A 30 -7.35 20.40 9.58
CA CYS A 30 -7.59 20.99 8.25
C CYS A 30 -8.82 21.90 8.17
N ARG A 31 -9.46 22.23 9.31
CA ARG A 31 -10.38 23.38 9.36
C ARG A 31 -9.54 24.65 9.36
N ASP A 32 -9.13 25.07 8.16
CA ASP A 32 -8.73 26.46 7.97
C ASP A 32 -9.91 27.35 8.38
N PRO A 33 -9.69 28.42 9.16
CA PRO A 33 -10.75 29.39 9.42
C PRO A 33 -11.10 30.05 8.09
N ILE A 34 -12.23 29.66 7.50
CA ILE A 34 -12.89 30.48 6.47
C ILE A 34 -13.18 31.80 7.16
N ALA A 35 -12.35 32.80 6.90
CA ALA A 35 -12.63 34.18 7.25
C ALA A 35 -13.87 34.57 6.46
N VAL A 36 -15.03 34.44 7.11
CA VAL A 36 -16.29 34.98 6.63
C VAL A 36 -16.17 36.49 6.79
N GLY A 37 -15.56 37.14 5.79
CA GLY A 37 -15.64 38.58 5.59
C GLY A 37 -17.09 38.93 5.33
N ARG A 38 -17.84 39.24 6.38
CA ARG A 38 -19.03 40.06 6.29
C ARG A 38 -18.55 41.50 6.20
N ASP A 39 -18.81 42.14 5.08
CA ASP A 39 -19.09 43.57 5.11
C ASP A 39 -20.40 43.87 4.38
N PRO A 40 -21.16 44.86 4.87
CA PRO A 40 -22.54 45.13 4.49
C PRO A 40 -22.59 46.04 3.27
N HIS A 41 -23.69 46.02 2.51
CA HIS A 41 -24.37 47.23 2.02
C HIS A 41 -25.62 46.79 1.24
N HIS A 42 -26.78 47.02 1.85
CA HIS A 42 -28.06 47.15 1.15
C HIS A 42 -28.10 48.54 0.52
N GLY A 43 -28.31 48.57 -0.79
CA GLY A 43 -28.64 49.77 -1.56
C GLY A 43 -29.62 49.36 -2.66
N ASP A 44 -30.77 50.00 -2.65
CA ASP A 44 -31.95 49.73 -3.45
C ASP A 44 -31.77 49.89 -4.97
N THR A 45 -32.48 49.01 -5.69
CA THR A 45 -33.40 49.28 -6.83
C THR A 45 -33.04 50.36 -7.86
N GLN A 46 -32.87 49.99 -9.15
CA GLN A 46 -33.81 50.33 -10.24
C GLN A 46 -33.42 49.75 -11.62
N LEU A 47 -34.47 49.61 -12.43
CA LEU A 47 -34.63 48.98 -13.74
C LEU A 47 -33.90 49.72 -14.88
N ALA A 48 -33.42 48.97 -15.89
CA ALA A 48 -33.86 49.02 -17.30
C ALA A 48 -32.78 48.50 -18.28
N PRO A 49 -33.18 47.95 -19.46
CA PRO A 49 -32.30 47.22 -20.36
C PRO A 49 -31.71 48.11 -21.46
N SER A 50 -30.52 47.78 -21.94
CA SER A 50 -30.04 48.30 -23.23
C SER A 50 -29.11 47.31 -23.92
N ASN A 51 -29.47 47.00 -25.16
CA ASN A 51 -28.67 46.34 -26.18
C ASN A 51 -27.33 47.06 -26.37
N MET A 52 -26.21 46.35 -26.22
CA MET A 52 -24.91 46.78 -26.73
C MET A 52 -24.21 45.60 -27.41
N SER A 53 -24.33 45.59 -28.73
CA SER A 53 -23.46 44.87 -29.65
C SER A 53 -22.08 45.52 -29.62
N TYR A 54 -21.02 44.76 -29.32
CA TYR A 54 -19.65 45.13 -29.67
C TYR A 54 -18.78 43.92 -30.02
N HIS A 55 -18.32 43.98 -31.27
CA HIS A 55 -17.01 43.58 -31.79
C HIS A 55 -16.11 42.63 -30.99
N VAL A 56 -15.88 41.47 -31.61
CA VAL A 56 -14.74 40.58 -31.40
C VAL A 56 -13.45 41.26 -31.90
N PRO A 57 -12.41 41.43 -31.06
CA PRO A 57 -11.06 41.66 -31.54
C PRO A 57 -10.36 40.32 -31.76
N SER A 58 -10.15 39.98 -33.02
CA SER A 58 -9.18 39.00 -33.47
C SER A 58 -7.79 39.63 -33.42
N ARG A 59 -6.89 39.15 -32.52
CA ARG A 59 -5.42 39.30 -32.57
C ARG A 59 -4.79 38.38 -31.52
N VAL A 60 -3.59 37.82 -31.63
CA VAL A 60 -2.53 37.69 -32.66
C VAL A 60 -1.58 36.66 -32.03
N ASP A 61 -1.02 35.76 -32.83
CA ASP A 61 0.05 34.85 -32.45
C ASP A 61 1.23 35.56 -31.77
N HIS A 62 1.61 35.09 -30.58
CA HIS A 62 2.91 35.37 -29.97
C HIS A 62 3.66 34.07 -29.71
N THR A 63 4.20 33.52 -30.80
CA THR A 63 5.39 32.67 -30.77
C THR A 63 6.61 33.55 -30.54
N ARG A 64 7.14 33.62 -29.31
CA ARG A 64 8.51 34.12 -29.11
C ARG A 64 9.20 33.58 -27.86
N ASN A 65 10.17 32.69 -28.12
CA ASN A 65 11.47 32.56 -27.48
C ASN A 65 11.60 32.91 -25.98
N GLN A 66 11.75 31.87 -25.15
CA GLN A 66 12.71 31.92 -24.04
C GLN A 66 13.57 30.65 -23.99
N GLN A 67 14.51 30.55 -24.94
CA GLN A 67 15.81 29.95 -24.65
C GLN A 67 16.69 31.05 -24.06
N LYS A 68 17.07 30.92 -22.79
CA LYS A 68 18.33 31.39 -22.17
C LYS A 68 18.16 31.45 -20.64
N SER A 69 18.72 30.45 -19.93
CA SER A 69 19.53 30.68 -18.72
C SER A 69 20.15 29.37 -18.25
N LEU A 70 21.17 28.90 -18.99
CA LEU A 70 22.18 28.00 -18.46
C LEU A 70 23.37 28.87 -18.06
N ARG A 71 23.63 28.97 -16.74
CA ARG A 71 24.93 29.14 -16.07
C ARG A 71 24.73 29.76 -14.69
N GLY A 72 24.27 28.94 -13.75
CA GLY A 72 24.37 29.18 -12.31
C GLY A 72 25.22 28.10 -11.68
N ILE A 73 26.54 28.15 -11.88
CA ILE A 73 27.51 27.30 -11.19
C ILE A 73 27.53 27.72 -9.72
N GLN A 74 26.67 27.13 -8.89
CA GLN A 74 26.81 27.23 -7.44
C GLN A 74 27.96 26.32 -7.00
N LYS A 75 29.07 26.97 -6.65
CA LYS A 75 30.23 26.38 -6.00
C LYS A 75 29.78 25.67 -4.72
N ARG A 76 29.93 24.35 -4.73
CA ARG A 76 29.77 23.46 -3.58
C ARG A 76 30.69 23.91 -2.44
N LYS A 77 30.11 24.34 -1.31
CA LYS A 77 30.84 24.35 -0.02
C LYS A 77 30.74 22.93 0.54
N ILE A 78 31.77 22.13 0.28
CA ILE A 78 31.96 20.82 0.92
C ILE A 78 32.37 21.12 2.37
N SER A 79 31.39 21.07 3.28
CA SER A 79 31.63 21.11 4.72
C SER A 79 32.09 19.73 5.16
N THR A 80 33.39 19.57 5.35
CA THR A 80 34.00 18.37 5.93
C THR A 80 33.61 18.28 7.42
N ARG A 81 32.50 17.59 7.70
CA ARG A 81 32.18 17.16 9.07
C ARG A 81 33.18 16.07 9.48
N LYS A 82 34.08 16.43 10.40
CA LYS A 82 34.90 15.49 11.17
C LYS A 82 33.98 14.51 11.91
N THR A 83 33.93 13.26 11.45
CA THR A 83 33.36 12.14 12.21
C THR A 83 34.44 11.61 13.14
N SER A 84 34.31 11.92 14.43
CA SER A 84 35.11 11.29 15.48
C SER A 84 34.80 9.79 15.53
N LEU A 85 35.78 8.96 15.17
CA LEU A 85 35.76 7.52 15.40
C LEU A 85 35.58 7.26 16.90
N LYS A 86 34.39 6.76 17.28
CA LYS A 86 34.15 6.18 18.59
C LYS A 86 34.56 4.70 18.53
N LYS A 87 35.58 4.33 19.31
CA LYS A 87 36.10 2.96 19.44
C LYS A 87 34.97 1.97 19.80
N PRO A 88 34.89 0.79 19.16
CA PRO A 88 33.97 -0.26 19.58
C PRO A 88 34.42 -0.88 20.90
N LYS A 89 33.48 -1.06 21.82
CA LYS A 89 33.63 -1.76 23.09
C LYS A 89 33.60 -3.29 22.82
N PRO A 90 34.48 -4.10 23.41
CA PRO A 90 34.49 -5.55 23.19
C PRO A 90 33.22 -6.20 23.75
N GLN A 91 32.61 -7.08 22.95
CA GLN A 91 31.45 -7.89 23.33
C GLN A 91 31.92 -9.12 24.10
N THR A 92 31.33 -9.33 25.27
CA THR A 92 31.50 -10.53 26.10
C THR A 92 30.59 -11.63 25.54
N THR A 93 31.18 -12.67 24.98
CA THR A 93 30.49 -13.90 24.56
C THR A 93 30.24 -14.78 25.77
N SER A 94 28.98 -14.94 26.18
CA SER A 94 28.56 -15.98 27.11
C SER A 94 28.03 -17.16 26.32
N THR A 95 28.86 -18.21 26.24
CA THR A 95 28.53 -19.53 25.71
C THR A 95 27.65 -20.26 26.72
N THR A 96 26.36 -20.41 26.42
CA THR A 96 25.47 -21.30 27.19
C THR A 96 25.27 -22.58 26.40
N LEU A 97 26.09 -23.58 26.77
CA LEU A 97 25.88 -25.00 26.54
C LEU A 97 24.70 -25.46 27.43
N LEU A 98 23.94 -26.49 27.00
CA LEU A 98 22.98 -27.35 27.75
C LEU A 98 21.68 -27.51 26.93
N GLN A 99 21.02 -28.66 26.80
CA GLN A 99 21.30 -30.07 27.10
C GLN A 99 20.14 -30.82 26.40
N ARG A 100 20.42 -31.87 25.62
CA ARG A 100 19.38 -32.75 25.03
C ARG A 100 18.86 -33.69 26.11
N SER A 101 17.55 -33.75 26.27
CA SER A 101 16.85 -34.83 26.97
C SER A 101 15.68 -35.32 26.11
N THR A 102 15.79 -36.56 25.66
CA THR A 102 14.70 -37.43 25.20
C THR A 102 14.14 -38.19 26.40
N PRO A 103 12.81 -38.27 26.57
CA PRO A 103 12.10 -39.57 26.59
C PRO A 103 10.69 -39.43 25.96
N ASP A 104 9.84 -40.42 25.73
CA ASP A 104 9.85 -41.88 25.84
C ASP A 104 8.78 -42.39 24.86
N ILE A 105 9.02 -43.59 24.34
CA ILE A 105 8.11 -44.34 23.48
C ILE A 105 7.12 -45.06 24.41
N GLU A 106 5.85 -44.66 24.41
CA GLU A 106 4.79 -45.46 25.00
C GLU A 106 3.87 -46.10 23.97
N SER A 107 3.73 -47.39 24.23
CA SER A 107 3.06 -48.49 23.58
C SER A 107 1.55 -48.39 23.44
N PHE A 108 1.09 -48.92 22.30
CA PHE A 108 -0.05 -49.83 22.10
C PHE A 108 -1.29 -49.65 23.00
N ASN A 109 -2.42 -49.33 22.36
CA ASN A 109 -3.69 -49.92 22.75
C ASN A 109 -4.50 -50.30 21.51
N SER A 110 -4.62 -51.61 21.30
CA SER A 110 -5.43 -52.24 20.26
C SER A 110 -6.81 -52.56 20.84
N SER A 111 -7.88 -52.19 20.15
CA SER A 111 -9.21 -52.74 20.40
C SER A 111 -10.04 -52.83 19.11
N PRO A 112 -10.99 -53.80 19.05
CA PRO A 112 -11.34 -54.47 17.80
C PRO A 112 -12.59 -53.93 17.11
N ALA A 113 -12.51 -53.98 15.79
CA ALA A 113 -13.54 -54.20 14.77
C ALA A 113 -15.03 -53.99 15.14
N HIS A 114 -15.58 -52.89 14.63
CA HIS A 114 -16.99 -52.80 14.28
C HIS A 114 -17.12 -52.45 12.79
N SER A 115 -17.36 -53.49 11.99
CA SER A 115 -17.46 -53.41 10.53
C SER A 115 -18.84 -52.88 10.14
N GLN A 116 -18.94 -51.58 9.90
CA GLN A 116 -20.05 -51.01 9.14
C GLN A 116 -19.70 -50.96 7.65
N PRO A 117 -20.64 -51.26 6.73
CA PRO A 117 -20.42 -51.18 5.30
C PRO A 117 -20.10 -49.74 4.90
N ALA A 118 -18.84 -49.53 4.50
CA ALA A 118 -18.29 -48.25 4.11
C ALA A 118 -19.03 -47.71 2.87
N THR A 119 -19.91 -46.73 3.09
CA THR A 119 -20.34 -45.83 2.02
C THR A 119 -19.09 -45.03 1.66
N LEU A 120 -18.51 -45.31 0.49
CA LEU A 120 -17.35 -44.58 -0.04
C LEU A 120 -17.69 -43.08 0.04
N PRO A 121 -17.00 -42.29 0.89
CA PRO A 121 -17.18 -40.86 0.88
C PRO A 121 -16.71 -40.40 -0.49
N THR A 122 -17.65 -39.93 -1.31
CA THR A 122 -17.36 -39.18 -2.53
C THR A 122 -16.43 -38.06 -2.12
N GLU A 123 -15.12 -38.24 -2.37
CA GLU A 123 -14.14 -37.21 -2.08
C GLU A 123 -14.64 -35.94 -2.75
N PRO A 124 -14.84 -34.84 -2.00
CA PRO A 124 -15.18 -33.57 -2.61
C PRO A 124 -14.02 -33.25 -3.54
N SER A 125 -14.26 -33.41 -4.84
CA SER A 125 -13.37 -32.97 -5.91
C SER A 125 -12.98 -31.54 -5.58
N ILE A 126 -11.77 -31.37 -5.03
CA ILE A 126 -11.15 -30.08 -4.81
C ILE A 126 -10.92 -29.56 -6.22
N THR A 127 -11.92 -28.84 -6.73
CA THR A 127 -11.73 -28.04 -7.94
C THR A 127 -10.57 -27.11 -7.60
N PRO A 128 -9.49 -27.11 -8.39
CA PRO A 128 -8.37 -26.22 -8.14
C PRO A 128 -8.94 -24.81 -8.09
N SER A 129 -8.96 -24.24 -6.88
CA SER A 129 -9.45 -22.90 -6.65
C SER A 129 -8.68 -22.00 -7.60
N GLU A 130 -9.39 -21.33 -8.51
CA GLU A 130 -8.78 -20.52 -9.55
C GLU A 130 -7.76 -19.57 -8.89
N SER A 131 -6.48 -19.77 -9.20
CA SER A 131 -5.40 -19.04 -8.55
C SER A 131 -5.57 -17.56 -8.85
N ARG A 132 -5.95 -16.77 -7.83
CA ARG A 132 -6.12 -15.33 -7.99
C ARG A 132 -4.76 -14.67 -8.28
N HIS A 133 -4.77 -13.69 -9.18
CA HIS A 133 -3.62 -12.84 -9.45
C HIS A 133 -3.61 -11.67 -8.45
N VAL A 134 -2.55 -11.57 -7.67
CA VAL A 134 -2.37 -10.53 -6.67
C VAL A 134 -1.42 -9.45 -7.15
N TYR A 135 -1.88 -8.20 -7.11
CA TYR A 135 -1.08 -7.01 -7.30
C TYR A 135 -0.69 -6.42 -5.95
N VAL A 136 0.60 -6.30 -5.69
CA VAL A 136 1.12 -5.60 -4.51
C VAL A 136 1.54 -4.21 -4.94
N LEU A 137 0.98 -3.18 -4.29
CA LEU A 137 1.22 -1.78 -4.68
C LEU A 137 2.16 -1.08 -3.69
N ASP A 138 3.05 -0.25 -4.22
CA ASP A 138 3.88 0.67 -3.43
C ASP A 138 3.21 2.03 -3.21
N THR A 139 3.86 2.90 -2.42
CA THR A 139 3.37 4.25 -2.11
C THR A 139 3.35 5.17 -3.33
N ASN A 140 4.37 5.11 -4.19
CA ASN A 140 4.50 6.01 -5.34
C ASN A 140 3.42 5.76 -6.38
N VAL A 141 3.16 4.49 -6.71
CA VAL A 141 2.09 4.06 -7.62
C VAL A 141 0.74 4.51 -7.09
N LEU A 142 0.48 4.37 -5.79
CA LEU A 142 -0.78 4.81 -5.21
C LEU A 142 -0.96 6.33 -5.33
N ILE A 143 0.07 7.12 -5.03
CA ILE A 143 0.00 8.60 -5.11
C ILE A 143 -0.28 9.07 -6.54
N HIS A 144 0.38 8.47 -7.54
CA HIS A 144 0.30 8.93 -8.92
C HIS A 144 -0.88 8.35 -9.71
N ASN A 145 -1.35 7.15 -9.34
CA ASN A 145 -2.32 6.39 -10.13
C ASN A 145 -3.59 5.98 -9.36
N VAL A 146 -3.89 6.58 -8.20
CA VAL A 146 -5.07 6.23 -7.39
C VAL A 146 -6.38 6.17 -8.19
N HIS A 147 -6.59 7.12 -9.10
CA HIS A 147 -7.82 7.21 -9.92
C HIS A 147 -7.98 6.01 -10.87
N GLN A 148 -6.91 5.29 -11.17
CA GLN A 148 -6.89 4.13 -12.06
C GLN A 148 -7.03 2.81 -11.29
N LEU A 149 -7.04 2.81 -9.95
CA LEU A 149 -7.20 1.61 -9.13
C LEU A 149 -8.47 0.82 -9.47
N TYR A 150 -9.58 1.51 -9.74
CA TYR A 150 -10.83 0.86 -10.13
C TYR A 150 -10.71 0.08 -11.45
N GLN A 151 -9.77 0.43 -12.32
CA GLN A 151 -9.52 -0.32 -13.55
C GLN A 151 -8.79 -1.65 -13.33
N LEU A 152 -8.19 -1.81 -12.14
CA LEU A 152 -7.57 -3.06 -11.71
C LEU A 152 -8.59 -4.03 -11.10
N LYS A 153 -9.82 -3.58 -10.82
CA LYS A 153 -10.90 -4.46 -10.37
C LYS A 153 -11.33 -5.38 -11.52
N ARG A 154 -10.78 -6.60 -11.53
CA ARG A 154 -11.13 -7.65 -12.51
C ARG A 154 -11.49 -8.96 -11.79
N PRO A 155 -12.28 -9.85 -12.42
CA PRO A 155 -12.47 -11.21 -11.92
C PRO A 155 -11.11 -11.88 -11.66
N ASN A 156 -11.00 -12.62 -10.57
CA ASN A 156 -9.78 -13.35 -10.20
C ASN A 156 -8.52 -12.49 -9.98
N THR A 157 -8.70 -11.19 -9.72
CA THR A 157 -7.62 -10.30 -9.30
C THR A 157 -7.84 -9.80 -7.88
N SER A 158 -6.77 -9.55 -7.15
CA SER A 158 -6.80 -8.93 -5.83
C SER A 158 -5.66 -7.93 -5.70
N ILE A 159 -5.89 -6.85 -4.98
CA ILE A 159 -4.91 -5.83 -4.66
C ILE A 159 -4.56 -5.93 -3.19
N VAL A 160 -3.27 -6.02 -2.91
CA VAL A 160 -2.74 -5.98 -1.55
C VAL A 160 -1.99 -4.67 -1.37
N VAL A 161 -2.41 -3.89 -0.38
CA VAL A 161 -1.70 -2.70 0.09
C VAL A 161 -1.10 -3.01 1.46
N CYS A 162 0.20 -2.83 1.61
CA CYS A 162 0.85 -3.10 2.88
C CYS A 162 0.52 -2.00 3.91
N GLN A 163 0.39 -2.34 5.19
CA GLN A 163 0.18 -1.36 6.25
C GLN A 163 1.31 -0.31 6.31
N VAL A 164 2.54 -0.69 5.96
CA VAL A 164 3.67 0.26 5.88
C VAL A 164 3.43 1.35 4.83
N VAL A 165 2.84 0.98 3.68
CA VAL A 165 2.46 1.92 2.62
C VAL A 165 1.38 2.88 3.10
N MET A 166 0.39 2.38 3.86
CA MET A 166 -0.61 3.23 4.49
C MET A 166 0.02 4.23 5.46
N ASN A 167 0.97 3.79 6.28
CA ASN A 167 1.68 4.65 7.23
C ASN A 167 2.51 5.73 6.53
N GLU A 168 3.17 5.39 5.41
CA GLU A 168 3.88 6.36 4.57
C GLU A 168 2.94 7.42 4.01
N LEU A 169 1.79 7.01 3.45
CA LEU A 169 0.76 7.93 2.94
C LEU A 169 0.26 8.90 4.03
N TYR A 170 0.03 8.40 5.25
CA TYR A 170 -0.33 9.26 6.39
C TYR A 170 0.77 10.26 6.75
N GLY A 171 2.04 9.83 6.72
CA GLY A 171 3.18 10.73 6.91
C GLY A 171 3.23 11.84 5.85
N LEU A 172 2.97 11.48 4.59
CA LEU A 172 3.00 12.40 3.45
C LEU A 172 1.88 13.46 3.50
N CYS A 173 0.77 13.20 4.19
CA CYS A 173 -0.30 14.19 4.42
C CYS A 173 0.16 15.45 5.16
N ASN A 174 1.33 15.39 5.83
CA ASN A 174 1.96 16.49 6.54
C ASN A 174 3.22 17.02 5.83
N SER A 175 3.46 16.63 4.57
CA SER A 175 4.59 17.10 3.78
C SER A 175 4.54 18.62 3.56
N GLN A 176 5.71 19.28 3.56
CA GLN A 176 5.83 20.70 3.18
C GLN A 176 5.49 20.94 1.69
N LYS A 177 5.57 19.89 0.87
CA LYS A 177 5.17 19.95 -0.54
C LYS A 177 3.65 19.84 -0.62
N GLN A 178 2.96 20.97 -0.73
CA GLN A 178 1.49 21.06 -0.69
C GLN A 178 0.80 20.09 -1.68
N GLN A 179 1.31 19.98 -2.91
CA GLN A 179 0.75 19.08 -3.92
C GLN A 179 0.83 17.61 -3.48
N LEU A 180 2.00 17.18 -2.98
CA LEU A 180 2.22 15.81 -2.50
C LEU A 180 1.33 15.48 -1.30
N ALA A 181 1.17 16.42 -0.37
CA ALA A 181 0.29 16.25 0.78
C ALA A 181 -1.19 16.11 0.35
N LEU A 182 -1.62 16.89 -0.63
CA LEU A 182 -2.97 16.85 -1.18
C LEU A 182 -3.22 15.54 -1.95
N ASP A 183 -2.26 15.07 -2.74
CA ASP A 183 -2.36 13.79 -3.47
C ASP A 183 -2.38 12.59 -2.51
N ALA A 184 -1.59 12.62 -1.43
CA ALA A 184 -1.62 11.60 -0.38
C ALA A 184 -3.00 11.54 0.34
N ARG A 185 -3.59 12.71 0.66
CA ARG A 185 -4.93 12.77 1.27
C ARG A 185 -6.01 12.21 0.35
N ARG A 186 -5.98 12.56 -0.95
CA ARG A 186 -6.88 12.01 -1.96
C ARG A 186 -6.73 10.49 -2.07
N THR A 187 -5.49 10.02 -2.07
CA THR A 187 -5.17 8.59 -2.12
C THR A 187 -5.79 7.83 -0.94
N LEU A 188 -5.60 8.32 0.28
CA LEU A 188 -6.21 7.72 1.48
C LEU A 188 -7.74 7.75 1.43
N GLN A 189 -8.35 8.83 0.96
CA GLN A 189 -9.80 8.93 0.80
C GLN A 189 -10.34 7.90 -0.20
N SER A 190 -9.69 7.73 -1.35
CA SER A 190 -10.06 6.72 -2.34
C SER A 190 -9.87 5.30 -1.81
N LEU A 191 -8.75 4.99 -1.16
CA LEU A 191 -8.53 3.67 -0.55
C LEU A 191 -9.59 3.34 0.50
N HIS A 192 -9.90 4.30 1.37
CA HIS A 192 -10.97 4.16 2.36
C HIS A 192 -12.32 3.89 1.70
N HIS A 193 -12.63 4.60 0.61
CA HIS A 193 -13.84 4.37 -0.16
C HIS A 193 -13.89 2.96 -0.75
N CYS A 194 -12.81 2.53 -1.44
CA CYS A 194 -12.71 1.18 -1.99
C CYS A 194 -12.93 0.12 -0.90
N ILE A 195 -12.19 0.20 0.22
CA ILE A 195 -12.30 -0.79 1.31
C ILE A 195 -13.72 -0.88 1.86
N ARG A 196 -14.40 0.26 2.03
CA ARG A 196 -15.78 0.30 2.52
C ARG A 196 -16.77 -0.31 1.54
N GLU A 197 -16.58 -0.10 0.24
CA GLU A 197 -17.45 -0.68 -0.80
C GLU A 197 -17.25 -2.20 -0.96
N CYS A 198 -16.12 -2.73 -0.55
CA CYS A 198 -15.71 -4.11 -0.83
C CYS A 198 -16.01 -5.12 0.26
N GLN A 199 -16.94 -4.81 1.17
CA GLN A 199 -17.25 -5.70 2.30
C GLN A 199 -17.75 -7.09 1.87
N GLN A 200 -18.38 -7.21 0.71
CA GLN A 200 -18.92 -8.48 0.20
C GLN A 200 -17.93 -9.22 -0.72
N ASP A 201 -17.09 -8.49 -1.45
CA ASP A 201 -16.07 -9.05 -2.35
C ASP A 201 -14.79 -8.20 -2.26
N PRO A 202 -13.86 -8.56 -1.35
CA PRO A 202 -12.65 -7.79 -1.11
C PRO A 202 -11.64 -7.98 -2.25
N TRP A 203 -11.78 -7.18 -3.31
CA TRP A 203 -10.76 -7.08 -4.37
C TRP A 203 -9.57 -6.21 -3.95
N ILE A 204 -9.66 -5.48 -2.84
CA ILE A 204 -8.55 -4.74 -2.23
C ILE A 204 -8.48 -5.06 -0.73
N THR A 205 -7.27 -5.33 -0.24
CA THR A 205 -7.01 -5.65 1.17
C THR A 205 -5.82 -4.87 1.69
N ILE A 206 -5.84 -4.58 3.00
CA ILE A 206 -4.70 -4.02 3.71
C ILE A 206 -4.06 -5.11 4.55
N GLU A 207 -2.78 -5.39 4.31
CA GLU A 207 -2.06 -6.42 5.04
C GLU A 207 -1.10 -5.84 6.07
N SER A 208 -1.18 -6.37 7.29
CA SER A 208 -0.25 -6.04 8.35
C SER A 208 1.08 -6.78 8.16
N SER A 209 2.17 -6.12 8.54
CA SER A 209 3.54 -6.65 8.51
C SER A 209 3.85 -7.62 9.66
N LYS A 210 2.87 -7.95 10.51
CA LYS A 210 3.10 -8.63 11.80
C LYS A 210 3.55 -10.07 11.72
N GLU A 211 3.45 -10.71 10.55
CA GLU A 211 4.00 -12.03 10.34
C GLU A 211 5.35 -11.87 9.66
N GLU A 212 6.36 -11.58 10.49
CA GLU A 212 7.75 -11.58 10.04
C GLU A 212 8.06 -12.98 9.50
N SER A 213 8.23 -13.10 8.18
CA SER A 213 8.83 -14.30 7.61
C SER A 213 10.28 -14.35 8.12
N PRO A 214 10.69 -15.41 8.84
CA PRO A 214 12.04 -15.49 9.40
C PRO A 214 13.15 -15.49 8.33
N GLU A 215 12.79 -15.68 7.07
CA GLU A 215 13.70 -15.74 5.91
C GLU A 215 14.19 -14.36 5.44
N LEU A 216 13.47 -13.27 5.75
CA LEU A 216 13.85 -11.91 5.37
C LEU A 216 14.06 -11.06 6.63
N ALA A 217 15.29 -10.68 6.92
CA ALA A 217 15.57 -9.71 7.96
C ALA A 217 15.02 -8.35 7.54
N VAL A 218 13.77 -8.07 7.94
CA VAL A 218 13.05 -6.85 7.61
C VAL A 218 13.75 -5.66 8.25
N LYS A 219 14.41 -4.82 7.45
CA LYS A 219 15.09 -3.60 7.95
C LYS A 219 14.47 -2.33 7.39
N ASN A 220 13.94 -2.39 6.18
CA ASN A 220 13.39 -1.25 5.47
C ASN A 220 11.95 -1.49 5.02
N ASN A 221 11.23 -0.42 4.69
CA ASN A 221 9.85 -0.49 4.20
C ASN A 221 9.74 -1.30 2.91
N ASP A 222 10.73 -1.20 2.01
CA ASP A 222 10.86 -2.07 0.83
C ASP A 222 10.81 -3.55 1.20
N ASP A 223 11.55 -3.96 2.24
CA ASP A 223 11.65 -5.36 2.65
C ASP A 223 10.30 -5.85 3.19
N ILE A 224 9.54 -4.96 3.85
CA ILE A 224 8.17 -5.24 4.30
C ILE A 224 7.26 -5.49 3.09
N ILE A 225 7.29 -4.60 2.09
CA ILE A 225 6.48 -4.73 0.87
C ILE A 225 6.81 -6.04 0.13
N LEU A 226 8.10 -6.34 -0.02
CA LEU A 226 8.57 -7.58 -0.66
C LEU A 226 8.19 -8.82 0.14
N SER A 227 8.26 -8.77 1.48
CA SER A 227 7.86 -9.90 2.31
C SER A 227 6.38 -10.23 2.17
N ALA A 228 5.52 -9.21 2.04
CA ALA A 228 4.10 -9.42 1.77
C ALA A 228 3.87 -10.07 0.39
N ALA A 229 4.57 -9.59 -0.65
CA ALA A 229 4.50 -10.20 -1.98
C ALA A 229 4.98 -11.66 -1.97
N TYR A 230 6.09 -11.94 -1.30
CA TYR A 230 6.65 -13.28 -1.17
C TYR A 230 5.72 -14.23 -0.40
N ARG A 231 5.07 -13.75 0.66
CA ARG A 231 4.07 -14.53 1.40
C ARG A 231 2.92 -14.96 0.49
N LYS A 232 2.36 -14.06 -0.32
CA LYS A 232 1.31 -14.40 -1.30
C LYS A 232 1.77 -15.41 -2.33
N MET A 233 3.04 -15.33 -2.75
CA MET A 233 3.61 -16.29 -3.67
C MET A 233 3.72 -17.68 -3.02
N ARG A 234 4.09 -17.77 -1.73
CA ARG A 234 4.11 -19.03 -0.95
C ARG A 234 2.73 -19.61 -0.69
N GLU A 235 1.70 -18.77 -0.63
CA GLU A 235 0.29 -19.19 -0.62
C GLU A 235 -0.17 -19.78 -1.97
N GLY A 236 0.72 -19.89 -2.97
CA GLY A 236 0.42 -20.42 -4.29
C GLY A 236 -0.27 -19.43 -5.23
N GLN A 237 -0.32 -18.15 -4.86
CA GLN A 237 -0.94 -17.12 -5.69
C GLN A 237 0.03 -16.59 -6.74
N ARG A 238 -0.52 -16.13 -7.86
CA ARG A 238 0.27 -15.42 -8.89
C ARG A 238 0.48 -13.99 -8.43
N VAL A 239 1.69 -13.64 -8.03
CA VAL A 239 1.97 -12.32 -7.45
C VAL A 239 2.73 -11.44 -8.44
N THR A 240 2.34 -10.18 -8.50
CA THR A 240 3.06 -9.15 -9.22
C THR A 240 3.19 -7.89 -8.39
N LEU A 241 4.42 -7.43 -8.22
CA LEU A 241 4.72 -6.14 -7.62
C LEU A 241 4.54 -5.05 -8.67
N VAL A 242 3.77 -4.03 -8.32
CA VAL A 242 3.57 -2.84 -9.16
C VAL A 242 4.37 -1.70 -8.53
N THR A 243 5.42 -1.28 -9.23
CA THR A 243 6.32 -0.23 -8.77
C THR A 243 6.97 0.46 -9.96
N GLU A 244 7.28 1.75 -9.79
CA GLU A 244 8.15 2.50 -10.72
C GLU A 244 9.58 2.65 -10.16
N ASP A 245 9.81 2.24 -8.91
CA ASP A 245 11.12 2.31 -8.27
C ASP A 245 12.02 1.18 -8.79
N HIS A 246 13.11 1.56 -9.43
CA HIS A 246 14.06 0.63 -10.03
C HIS A 246 14.79 -0.22 -8.98
N GLY A 247 15.09 0.35 -7.82
CA GLY A 247 15.74 -0.36 -6.72
C GLY A 247 14.83 -1.44 -6.15
N LEU A 248 13.56 -1.09 -5.91
CA LEU A 248 12.56 -2.06 -5.44
C LEU A 248 12.28 -3.14 -6.50
N SER A 249 12.19 -2.76 -7.78
CA SER A 249 12.04 -3.68 -8.90
C SER A 249 13.17 -4.71 -8.96
N ILE A 250 14.43 -4.29 -8.87
CA ILE A 250 15.59 -5.20 -8.88
C ILE A 250 15.52 -6.18 -7.70
N LYS A 251 15.22 -5.70 -6.49
CA LYS A 251 15.08 -6.57 -5.31
C LYS A 251 13.97 -7.60 -5.49
N ALA A 252 12.83 -7.20 -6.04
CA ALA A 252 11.70 -8.09 -6.30
C ALA A 252 12.06 -9.18 -7.32
N MET A 253 12.70 -8.80 -8.44
CA MET A 253 13.16 -9.75 -9.44
C MET A 253 14.17 -10.76 -8.86
N MET A 254 15.09 -10.31 -8.01
CA MET A 254 16.03 -11.20 -7.30
C MET A 254 15.32 -12.18 -6.35
N ALA A 255 14.16 -11.81 -5.83
CA ALA A 255 13.31 -12.67 -4.99
C ALA A 255 12.34 -13.56 -5.81
N GLY A 256 12.41 -13.52 -7.15
CA GLY A 256 11.52 -14.28 -8.04
C GLY A 256 10.10 -13.72 -8.15
N VAL A 257 9.86 -12.51 -7.64
CA VAL A 257 8.55 -11.83 -7.74
C VAL A 257 8.47 -11.10 -9.08
N SER A 258 7.37 -11.31 -9.82
CA SER A 258 7.13 -10.59 -11.08
C SER A 258 6.98 -9.09 -10.82
N VAL A 259 7.52 -8.24 -11.69
CA VAL A 259 7.44 -6.78 -11.57
C VAL A 259 6.89 -6.18 -12.85
N ILE A 260 5.96 -5.25 -12.71
CA ILE A 260 5.42 -4.47 -13.84
C ILE A 260 5.21 -3.02 -13.45
N ASN A 261 5.28 -2.13 -14.44
CA ASN A 261 4.91 -0.73 -14.27
C ASN A 261 3.38 -0.60 -14.33
N PHE A 262 2.83 0.42 -13.65
CA PHE A 262 1.38 0.61 -13.63
C PHE A 262 0.78 0.77 -15.03
N ASN A 263 1.45 1.52 -15.91
CA ASN A 263 1.00 1.74 -17.30
C ASN A 263 0.91 0.44 -18.12
N GLN A 264 1.76 -0.55 -17.83
CA GLN A 264 1.74 -1.84 -18.55
C GLN A 264 0.49 -2.65 -18.17
N ILE A 265 0.03 -2.57 -16.92
CA ILE A 265 -1.19 -3.27 -16.47
C ILE A 265 -2.43 -2.82 -17.25
N LEU A 266 -2.45 -1.53 -17.61
CA LEU A 266 -3.58 -0.96 -18.33
C LEU A 266 -3.61 -1.37 -19.81
N GLN A 267 -2.46 -1.74 -20.37
CA GLN A 267 -2.32 -2.20 -21.76
C GLN A 267 -2.61 -3.70 -21.90
N ASP A 268 -2.44 -4.48 -20.83
CA ASP A 268 -2.72 -5.91 -20.78
C ASP A 268 -4.24 -6.19 -20.63
N LYS A 269 -5.05 -5.47 -21.41
CA LYS A 269 -6.52 -5.56 -21.49
C LYS A 269 -6.93 -6.04 -22.86
#